data_AF-U5Q1A1-F1
#
_entry.id   AF-U5Q1A1-F1
#
_cell.length_a   1.000
_cell.length_b   1.000
_cell.length_c   1.000
_cell.angle_alpha   90.00
_cell.angle_beta   90.00
_cell.angle_gamma   90.00
#
_symmetry.space_group_name_H-M   'P 1'
#
loop_
_entity.id
_entity.type
_entity.pdbx_description
1 polymer ?
#
loop_
_entity_poly.entity_id
_entity_poly.type
_entity_poly.pdbx_seq_one_letter_code
_entity_poly.pdbx_strand_id
1 'polypeptide(L)'
;YDEYALKSGIYENYHHCLIVLDEAYNTFTKTFNDSLGRFLSYHGHFGIDIIFLFQSKRQTNREYLVHTEIMYMAQPSGKRLFSKLFKYKVYSTSSQVNDNLINSENLKFNQKISNLYSSGSNEIYKSYATKKILFLLVFIVFSYVVYKFLEPKHEPSQSTKQETRFIDFNASDSKNIKAISNDADKSDINTTIFNNNRIYLKITCFPNGCKFRNYAIDLSLD
;
A
#
# COMPACT_ATOMS: atom_id res chain seq x y z
N TYR A 1 36.53 11.84 -32.78
CA TYR A 1 35.28 12.10 -33.52
C TYR A 1 34.83 13.53 -33.28
N ASP A 2 34.80 13.98 -32.02
CA ASP A 2 34.40 15.33 -31.62
C ASP A 2 35.15 16.44 -32.35
N GLU A 3 36.48 16.37 -32.42
CA GLU A 3 37.29 17.35 -33.13
C GLU A 3 36.96 17.40 -34.64
N TYR A 4 36.65 16.25 -35.24
CA TYR A 4 36.19 16.17 -36.63
C TYR A 4 34.80 16.78 -36.78
N ALA A 5 33.85 16.43 -35.90
CA ALA A 5 32.49 16.96 -35.94
C ALA A 5 32.46 18.48 -35.77
N LEU A 6 33.24 19.03 -34.83
CA LEU A 6 33.40 20.47 -34.63
C LEU A 6 34.01 21.16 -35.86
N LYS A 7 35.11 20.61 -36.41
CA LYS A 7 35.76 21.19 -37.60
C LYS A 7 34.89 21.10 -38.85
N SER A 8 34.03 20.09 -38.94
CA SER A 8 33.10 19.89 -40.05
C SER A 8 31.77 20.63 -39.88
N GLY A 9 31.58 21.40 -38.79
CA GLY A 9 30.35 22.14 -38.51
C GLY A 9 29.14 21.24 -38.24
N ILE A 10 29.36 19.98 -37.88
CA ILE A 10 28.28 19.03 -37.59
C ILE A 10 27.66 19.43 -36.25
N TYR A 11 26.35 19.69 -36.28
CA TYR A 11 25.55 20.18 -35.15
C TYR A 11 25.78 21.63 -34.72
N GLU A 12 26.50 22.44 -35.49
CA GLU A 12 26.84 23.83 -35.13
C GLU A 12 25.60 24.66 -34.74
N ASN A 13 24.49 24.51 -35.47
CA ASN A 13 23.23 25.20 -35.19
C ASN A 13 22.49 24.72 -33.92
N TYR A 14 22.94 23.61 -33.33
CA TYR A 14 22.28 22.93 -32.22
C TYR A 14 23.17 22.84 -30.98
N HIS A 15 24.36 23.44 -30.97
CA HIS A 15 25.19 23.45 -29.77
C HIS A 15 24.46 24.14 -28.60
N HIS A 16 24.62 23.59 -27.39
CA HIS A 16 24.03 24.16 -26.17
C HIS A 16 22.51 24.37 -26.24
N CYS A 17 21.79 23.45 -26.90
CA CYS A 17 20.34 23.54 -27.03
C CYS A 17 19.62 22.40 -26.28
N LEU A 18 18.37 22.67 -25.92
CA LEU A 18 17.45 21.65 -25.44
C LEU A 18 16.56 21.21 -26.59
N ILE A 19 16.63 19.93 -26.94
CA ILE A 19 15.77 19.32 -27.95
C ILE A 19 14.67 18.53 -27.24
N VAL A 20 13.42 18.94 -27.44
CA VAL A 20 12.25 18.23 -26.92
C VAL A 20 11.48 17.62 -28.07
N LEU A 21 11.41 16.28 -28.12
CA LEU A 21 10.63 15.57 -29.14
C LEU A 21 9.37 15.00 -28.50
N ASP A 22 8.23 15.53 -28.93
CA ASP A 22 6.95 14.87 -28.72
C ASP A 22 6.78 13.72 -29.72
N GLU A 23 6.13 12.64 -29.27
CA GLU A 23 5.95 11.41 -30.03
C GLU A 23 7.25 10.93 -30.70
N ALA A 24 8.32 10.85 -29.91
CA ALA A 24 9.67 10.57 -30.39
C ALA A 24 9.80 9.23 -31.15
N TYR A 25 8.80 8.34 -31.06
CA TYR A 25 8.75 7.10 -31.84
C TYR A 25 8.65 7.34 -33.35
N ASN A 26 8.24 8.53 -33.79
CA ASN A 26 8.22 8.90 -35.21
C ASN A 26 9.64 9.00 -35.80
N THR A 27 10.62 9.39 -34.98
CA THR A 27 12.03 9.46 -35.36
C THR A 27 12.78 8.20 -34.93
N PHE A 28 12.62 7.80 -33.67
CA PHE A 28 13.26 6.64 -33.06
C PHE A 28 12.33 5.44 -33.11
N THR A 29 12.18 4.86 -34.30
CA THR A 29 11.28 3.73 -34.54
C THR A 29 11.79 2.43 -33.89
N LYS A 30 11.09 1.32 -34.13
CA LYS A 30 11.55 -0.03 -33.73
C LYS A 30 12.77 -0.50 -34.51
N THR A 31 13.05 0.06 -35.68
CA THR A 31 14.24 -0.25 -36.47
C THR A 31 15.38 0.66 -36.02
N PHE A 32 16.52 0.05 -35.70
CA PHE A 32 17.71 0.81 -35.29
C PHE A 32 18.41 1.43 -36.51
N ASN A 33 18.93 2.64 -36.33
CA ASN A 33 19.68 3.40 -37.31
C ASN A 33 20.95 3.88 -36.62
N ASP A 34 22.10 3.45 -37.14
CA ASP A 34 23.41 3.70 -36.56
C ASP A 34 23.74 5.20 -36.44
N SER A 35 23.25 6.03 -37.36
CA SER A 35 23.51 7.48 -37.33
C SER A 35 22.75 8.15 -36.18
N LEU A 36 21.50 7.74 -35.96
CA LEU A 36 20.70 8.23 -34.82
C LEU A 36 21.27 7.70 -33.50
N GLY A 37 21.67 6.43 -33.44
CA GLY A 37 22.32 5.87 -32.25
C GLY A 37 23.62 6.60 -31.93
N ARG A 38 24.45 6.88 -32.95
CA ARG A 38 25.68 7.65 -32.77
C ARG A 38 25.40 9.07 -32.27
N PHE A 39 24.37 9.75 -32.79
CA PHE A 39 23.97 11.04 -32.27
C PHE A 39 23.64 10.98 -30.77
N LEU A 40 22.88 9.98 -30.32
CA LEU A 40 22.57 9.78 -28.90
C LEU A 40 23.78 9.42 -28.04
N SER A 41 24.83 8.83 -28.61
CA SER A 41 26.08 8.59 -27.87
C SER A 41 26.90 9.86 -27.64
N TYR A 42 26.74 10.88 -28.49
CA TYR A 42 27.65 12.05 -28.53
C TYR A 42 26.97 13.39 -28.20
N HIS A 43 25.65 13.46 -28.07
CA HIS A 43 24.93 14.73 -27.85
C HIS A 43 25.50 15.58 -26.69
N GLY A 44 25.89 14.93 -25.58
CA GLY A 44 26.44 15.60 -24.40
C GLY A 44 27.76 16.34 -24.66
N HIS A 45 28.57 15.87 -25.61
CA HIS A 45 29.82 16.53 -26.00
C HIS A 45 29.59 17.90 -26.65
N PHE A 46 28.40 18.11 -27.22
CA PHE A 46 27.99 19.37 -27.84
C PHE A 46 27.08 20.22 -26.93
N GLY A 47 26.94 19.81 -25.66
CA GLY A 47 26.03 20.45 -24.71
C GLY A 47 24.56 20.36 -25.11
N ILE A 48 24.19 19.34 -25.87
CA ILE A 48 22.80 19.13 -26.31
C ILE A 48 22.08 18.34 -25.23
N ASP A 49 21.03 18.90 -24.66
CA ASP A 49 20.12 18.18 -23.77
C ASP A 49 18.93 17.66 -24.57
N ILE A 50 18.48 16.44 -24.30
CA ILE A 50 17.41 15.80 -25.07
C ILE A 50 16.31 15.26 -24.15
N ILE A 51 15.07 15.63 -24.43
CA ILE A 51 13.89 15.09 -23.77
C ILE A 51 13.02 14.38 -24.80
N PHE A 52 12.81 13.08 -24.57
CA PHE A 52 11.88 12.27 -25.36
C PHE A 52 10.57 12.04 -24.63
N LEU A 53 9.47 12.31 -25.31
CA LEU A 53 8.13 11.95 -24.87
C LEU A 53 7.64 10.76 -25.69
N PHE A 54 7.27 9.69 -24.99
CA PHE A 54 6.73 8.47 -25.58
C PHE A 54 5.40 8.13 -24.91
N GLN A 55 4.41 7.71 -25.70
CA GLN A 55 3.23 7.02 -25.14
C GLN A 55 3.63 5.70 -24.48
N SER A 56 4.55 4.95 -25.11
CA SER A 56 5.09 3.71 -24.59
C SER A 56 6.50 3.45 -25.09
N LYS A 57 7.41 3.10 -24.17
CA LYS A 57 8.78 2.70 -24.54
C LYS A 57 8.86 1.50 -25.49
N ARG A 58 7.77 0.72 -25.63
CA ARG A 58 7.70 -0.42 -26.57
C ARG A 58 7.60 -0.01 -28.03
N GLN A 59 7.34 1.28 -28.32
CA GLN A 59 7.24 1.80 -29.68
C GLN A 59 8.61 2.08 -30.30
N THR A 60 9.68 2.05 -29.49
CA THR A 60 11.04 2.40 -29.89
C THR A 60 11.98 1.21 -29.67
N ASN A 61 13.03 1.14 -30.49
CA ASN A 61 14.07 0.12 -30.32
C ASN A 61 14.76 0.27 -28.95
N ARG A 62 15.05 -0.86 -28.29
CA ARG A 62 15.70 -0.89 -26.98
C ARG A 62 17.10 -0.27 -27.01
N GLU A 63 17.82 -0.35 -28.12
CA GLU A 63 19.17 0.19 -28.27
C GLU A 63 19.20 1.71 -28.08
N TYR A 64 18.21 2.45 -28.61
CA TYR A 64 18.10 3.88 -28.35
C TYR A 64 17.87 4.19 -26.86
N LEU A 65 17.09 3.35 -26.17
CA LEU A 65 16.75 3.52 -24.75
C LEU A 65 17.93 3.22 -23.80
N VAL A 66 19.05 2.70 -24.31
CA VAL A 66 20.26 2.50 -23.50
C VAL A 66 20.91 3.84 -23.14
N HIS A 67 20.74 4.87 -23.98
CA HIS A 67 21.27 6.21 -23.75
C HIS A 67 20.43 7.04 -22.75
N THR A 68 19.38 6.47 -22.16
CA THR A 68 18.53 7.18 -21.21
C THR A 68 19.19 7.28 -19.84
N GLU A 69 19.53 8.50 -19.41
CA GLU A 69 20.06 8.78 -18.08
C GLU A 69 18.98 8.86 -17.00
N ILE A 70 17.82 9.44 -17.33
CA ILE A 70 16.70 9.59 -16.42
C ILE A 70 15.41 9.30 -17.17
N MET A 71 14.55 8.47 -16.58
CA MET A 71 13.23 8.15 -17.12
C MET A 71 12.12 8.50 -16.13
N TYR A 72 11.23 9.39 -16.53
CA TYR A 72 9.99 9.70 -15.82
C TYR A 72 8.86 8.81 -16.33
N MET A 73 8.32 7.96 -15.46
CA MET A 73 7.19 7.08 -15.79
C MET A 73 5.92 7.53 -15.08
N ALA A 74 4.93 7.97 -15.85
CA ALA A 74 3.62 8.35 -15.32
C ALA A 74 2.86 7.14 -14.76
N GLN A 75 2.28 7.29 -13.56
CA GLN A 75 1.38 6.28 -13.01
C GLN A 75 -0.03 6.40 -13.61
N PRO A 76 -0.67 5.27 -13.98
CA PRO A 76 -2.00 5.28 -14.58
C PRO A 76 -3.04 5.90 -13.64
N SER A 77 -4.02 6.60 -14.21
CA SER A 77 -5.11 7.29 -13.50
C SER A 77 -5.83 6.41 -12.48
N GLY A 78 -6.05 5.14 -12.80
CA GLY A 78 -6.74 4.20 -11.92
C GLY A 78 -6.01 3.92 -10.60
N LYS A 79 -4.68 4.11 -10.55
CA LYS A 79 -3.87 3.90 -9.34
C LYS A 79 -3.70 5.19 -8.50
N ARG A 80 -4.15 6.34 -9.00
CA ARG A 80 -4.03 7.63 -8.30
C ARG A 80 -5.19 7.79 -7.33
N LEU A 81 -4.94 8.32 -6.12
CA LEU A 81 -6.00 8.69 -5.18
C LEU A 81 -6.63 10.05 -5.53
N PHE A 82 -5.89 10.97 -6.13
CA PHE A 82 -6.40 12.29 -6.51
C PHE A 82 -6.17 12.50 -8.01
N SER A 83 -7.22 12.86 -8.74
CA SER A 83 -7.11 13.07 -10.20
C SER A 83 -6.20 14.25 -10.57
N LYS A 84 -6.16 15.28 -9.71
CA LYS A 84 -5.33 16.49 -9.88
C LYS A 84 -3.87 16.31 -9.45
N LEU A 85 -3.50 15.14 -8.93
CA LEU A 85 -2.13 14.83 -8.53
C LEU A 85 -1.57 13.78 -9.50
N PHE A 86 -0.67 14.20 -10.38
CA PHE A 86 0.04 13.27 -11.25
C PHE A 86 1.19 12.67 -10.45
N LYS A 87 1.32 11.35 -10.49
CA LYS A 87 2.40 10.65 -9.80
C LYS A 87 3.33 10.05 -10.83
N TYR A 88 4.62 10.32 -10.68
CA TYR A 88 5.67 9.81 -11.54
C TYR A 88 6.62 8.96 -10.71
N LYS A 89 7.12 7.88 -11.31
CA LYS A 89 8.28 7.15 -10.80
C LYS A 89 9.48 7.57 -11.63
N VAL A 90 10.57 7.96 -10.97
CA VAL A 90 11.80 8.37 -11.65
C VAL A 90 12.81 7.25 -11.55
N TYR A 91 13.38 6.87 -12.70
CA TYR A 91 14.36 5.81 -12.80
C TYR A 91 15.67 6.35 -13.35
N SER A 92 16.80 5.80 -12.89
CA SER A 92 18.16 6.11 -13.37
C SER A 92 18.52 5.51 -14.73
N THR A 93 17.62 4.71 -15.30
CA THR A 93 17.75 4.12 -16.64
C THR A 93 16.36 3.91 -17.24
N SER A 94 16.29 3.45 -18.49
CA SER A 94 15.02 3.03 -19.12
C SER A 94 14.39 1.76 -18.52
N SER A 95 15.08 1.07 -17.60
CA SER A 95 14.62 -0.15 -16.96
C SER A 95 13.81 0.15 -15.70
N GLN A 96 12.59 -0.41 -15.61
CA GLN A 96 11.62 -0.17 -14.53
C GLN A 96 11.80 -1.16 -13.37
N VAL A 97 13.05 -1.47 -13.02
CA VAL A 97 13.39 -2.33 -11.88
C VAL A 97 13.53 -1.47 -10.63
N ASN A 98 13.23 -2.05 -9.46
CA ASN A 98 13.27 -1.31 -8.19
C ASN A 98 14.68 -0.78 -7.87
N ASP A 99 15.73 -1.49 -8.26
CA ASP A 99 17.13 -1.08 -8.05
C ASP A 99 17.48 0.23 -8.79
N ASN A 100 16.77 0.51 -9.88
CA ASN A 100 16.93 1.75 -10.65
C ASN A 100 15.95 2.84 -10.22
N LEU A 101 15.05 2.58 -9.26
CA LEU A 101 14.07 3.56 -8.81
C LEU A 101 14.78 4.59 -7.93
N ILE A 102 14.83 5.84 -8.41
CA ILE A 102 15.41 6.95 -7.67
C ILE A 102 14.39 7.44 -6.64
N ASN A 103 13.22 7.86 -7.10
CA ASN A 103 12.18 8.41 -6.25
C ASN A 103 10.78 8.25 -6.87
N SER A 104 9.77 8.73 -6.14
CA SER A 104 8.42 8.91 -6.65
C SER A 104 7.97 10.34 -6.41
N GLU A 105 7.68 11.06 -7.47
CA GLU A 105 7.35 12.47 -7.45
C GLU A 105 5.85 12.68 -7.68
N ASN A 106 5.31 13.71 -7.02
CA ASN A 106 3.92 14.10 -7.19
C ASN A 106 3.87 15.51 -7.78
N LEU A 107 3.35 15.62 -8.99
CA LEU A 107 3.13 16.88 -9.66
C LEU A 107 1.67 17.31 -9.51
N LYS A 108 1.44 18.47 -8.90
CA LYS A 108 0.10 19.05 -8.82
C LYS A 108 -0.26 19.66 -10.17
N PHE A 109 -1.47 19.38 -10.64
CA PHE A 109 -2.00 19.99 -11.86
C PHE A 109 -1.99 21.52 -11.74
N ASN A 110 -1.40 22.18 -12.73
CA ASN A 110 -1.31 23.63 -12.81
C ASN A 110 -2.05 24.12 -14.06
N GLN A 111 -3.14 24.85 -13.85
CA GLN A 111 -3.97 25.36 -14.94
C GLN A 111 -3.21 26.34 -15.85
N LYS A 112 -2.29 27.15 -15.30
CA LYS A 112 -1.50 28.10 -16.12
C LYS A 112 -0.66 27.36 -17.14
N ILE A 113 -0.03 26.26 -16.74
CA ILE A 113 0.76 25.40 -17.63
C ILE A 113 -0.16 24.68 -18.62
N SER A 114 -1.28 24.15 -18.15
CA SER A 114 -2.27 23.49 -19.02
C SER A 114 -2.80 24.43 -20.10
N ASN A 115 -2.97 25.72 -19.81
CA ASN A 115 -3.47 26.70 -20.77
C ASN A 115 -2.45 27.06 -21.87
N LEU A 116 -1.16 26.83 -21.63
CA LEU A 116 -0.12 27.00 -22.66
C LEU A 116 -0.13 25.86 -23.67
N TYR A 117 -0.86 24.78 -23.39
CA TYR A 117 -0.96 23.60 -24.23
C TYR A 117 -2.41 23.38 -24.67
N SER A 118 -2.68 23.55 -25.96
CA SER A 118 -4.00 23.26 -26.54
C SER A 118 -4.19 21.75 -26.74
N SER A 119 -4.37 21.01 -25.64
CA SER A 119 -4.81 19.61 -25.73
C SER A 119 -6.25 19.56 -26.23
N GLY A 120 -6.54 18.76 -27.27
CA GLY A 120 -7.89 18.56 -27.81
C GLY A 120 -8.92 17.91 -26.86
N SER A 121 -8.60 17.82 -25.56
CA SER A 121 -9.44 17.31 -24.49
C SER A 121 -9.21 18.13 -23.22
N ASN A 122 -10.28 18.67 -22.65
CA ASN A 122 -10.29 19.39 -21.37
C ASN A 122 -10.69 18.49 -20.19
N GLU A 123 -10.84 17.18 -20.43
CA GLU A 123 -11.42 16.24 -19.47
C GLU A 123 -10.36 15.74 -18.48
N ILE A 124 -10.53 16.08 -17.19
CA ILE A 124 -9.74 15.48 -16.12
C ILE A 124 -10.36 14.13 -15.74
N TYR A 125 -9.75 13.03 -16.21
CA TYR A 125 -10.19 11.68 -15.87
C TYR A 125 -10.23 11.44 -14.35
N LYS A 126 -11.40 11.06 -13.84
CA LYS A 126 -11.62 10.77 -12.41
C LYS A 126 -10.83 9.52 -11.99
N SER A 127 -10.33 9.53 -10.75
CA SER A 127 -9.69 8.34 -10.17
C SER A 127 -10.70 7.19 -10.05
N TYR A 128 -10.27 5.99 -10.43
CA TYR A 128 -11.04 4.77 -10.20
C TYR A 128 -10.94 4.29 -8.74
N ALA A 129 -9.78 4.48 -8.10
CA ALA A 129 -9.52 4.06 -6.72
C ALA A 129 -10.41 4.79 -5.70
N THR A 130 -10.70 6.07 -5.91
CA THR A 130 -11.53 6.86 -4.98
C THR A 130 -12.93 6.30 -4.81
N LYS A 131 -13.56 5.83 -5.91
CA LYS A 131 -14.91 5.25 -5.86
C LYS A 131 -14.96 4.00 -4.99
N LYS A 132 -13.93 3.14 -5.06
CA LYS A 132 -13.86 1.92 -4.25
C LYS A 132 -13.64 2.19 -2.77
N ILE A 133 -12.78 3.17 -2.45
CA ILE A 133 -12.51 3.56 -1.06
C ILE A 133 -13.74 4.17 -0.41
N LEU A 134 -14.47 5.03 -1.13
CA LEU A 134 -15.71 5.61 -0.63
C LEU A 134 -16.77 4.55 -0.33
N PHE A 135 -16.93 3.58 -1.23
CA PHE A 135 -17.86 2.46 -1.02
C PHE A 135 -17.50 1.63 0.22
N LEU A 136 -16.21 1.32 0.40
CA LEU A 136 -15.73 0.57 1.57
C LEU A 136 -15.99 1.33 2.88
N LEU A 137 -15.75 2.64 2.91
CA LEU A 137 -16.07 3.48 4.07
C LEU A 137 -17.56 3.47 4.40
N VAL A 138 -18.43 3.61 3.40
CA VAL A 138 -19.89 3.54 3.58
C VAL A 138 -20.29 2.18 4.14
N PHE A 139 -19.69 1.10 3.65
CA PHE A 139 -19.96 -0.26 4.13
C PHE A 139 -19.55 -0.45 5.60
N ILE A 140 -18.38 0.05 6.01
CA ILE A 140 -17.93 -0.01 7.41
C ILE A 140 -18.90 0.76 8.33
N VAL A 141 -19.27 1.98 7.95
CA VAL A 141 -20.20 2.80 8.74
C VAL A 141 -21.57 2.13 8.84
N PHE A 142 -22.07 1.61 7.72
CA PHE A 142 -23.33 0.87 7.70
C PHE A 142 -23.29 -0.36 8.61
N SER A 143 -22.22 -1.15 8.53
CA SER A 143 -22.02 -2.32 9.40
C SER A 143 -21.97 -1.93 10.88
N TYR A 144 -21.31 -0.82 11.23
CA TYR A 144 -21.28 -0.31 12.59
C TYR A 144 -22.66 0.13 13.09
N VAL A 145 -23.44 0.83 12.25
CA VAL A 145 -24.81 1.24 12.60
C VAL A 145 -25.72 0.03 12.81
N VAL A 146 -25.63 -0.98 11.94
CA VAL A 146 -26.37 -2.24 12.09
C VAL A 146 -25.96 -2.95 13.39
N TYR A 147 -24.67 -3.03 13.69
CA TYR A 147 -24.18 -3.60 14.95
C TYR A 147 -24.76 -2.88 16.17
N LYS A 148 -24.74 -1.54 16.19
CA LYS A 148 -25.33 -0.72 17.27
C LYS A 148 -26.85 -0.85 17.38
N PHE A 149 -27.54 -1.07 16.27
CA PHE A 149 -28.99 -1.29 16.27
C PHE A 149 -29.38 -2.68 16.81
N LEU A 150 -28.53 -3.69 16.56
CA LEU A 150 -28.72 -5.06 17.06
C LEU A 150 -28.20 -5.26 18.49
N GLU A 151 -27.48 -4.28 19.06
CA GLU A 151 -27.00 -4.32 20.44
C GLU A 151 -28.22 -4.25 21.40
N PRO A 152 -28.47 -5.29 22.21
CA PRO A 152 -29.61 -5.31 23.12
C PRO A 152 -29.47 -4.21 24.18
N LYS A 153 -30.53 -3.43 24.39
CA LYS A 153 -30.57 -2.40 25.44
C LYS A 153 -30.57 -3.08 26.81
N HIS A 154 -29.49 -2.95 27.57
CA HIS A 154 -29.49 -3.33 28.99
C HIS A 154 -30.27 -2.28 29.81
N GLU A 155 -31.30 -2.72 30.54
CA GLU A 155 -32.01 -1.88 31.51
C GLU A 155 -31.13 -1.54 32.72
N PRO A 156 -31.24 -0.33 33.31
CA PRO A 156 -30.43 0.07 34.44
C PRO A 156 -30.90 -0.66 35.71
N SER A 157 -30.02 -1.42 36.33
CA SER A 157 -30.29 -2.16 37.57
C SER A 157 -30.49 -1.21 38.75
N GLN A 158 -31.66 -1.28 39.39
CA GLN A 158 -31.94 -0.57 40.65
C GLN A 158 -31.06 -1.10 41.79
N SER A 159 -30.47 -0.19 42.56
CA SER A 159 -29.66 -0.47 43.75
C SER A 159 -30.55 -0.82 44.94
N THR A 160 -30.41 -2.03 45.49
CA THR A 160 -30.98 -2.42 46.78
C THR A 160 -29.88 -2.49 47.83
N LYS A 161 -29.99 -1.66 48.87
CA LYS A 161 -29.11 -1.61 50.04
C LYS A 161 -29.21 -2.91 50.85
N GLN A 162 -28.08 -3.46 51.29
CA GLN A 162 -28.00 -4.66 52.14
C GLN A 162 -27.58 -4.25 53.57
N GLU A 163 -28.42 -4.56 54.57
CA GLU A 163 -28.05 -4.55 55.98
C GLU A 163 -27.52 -5.93 56.39
N THR A 164 -26.39 -5.94 57.09
CA THR A 164 -25.74 -7.14 57.64
C THR A 164 -26.25 -7.45 59.04
N ARG A 165 -26.63 -8.71 59.30
CA ARG A 165 -26.72 -9.29 60.65
C ARG A 165 -25.89 -10.56 60.71
N PHE A 166 -25.00 -10.63 61.69
CA PHE A 166 -24.14 -11.77 62.01
C PHE A 166 -24.80 -12.66 63.06
N ILE A 167 -24.67 -13.98 62.94
CA ILE A 167 -24.77 -14.95 64.06
C ILE A 167 -23.75 -16.08 63.82
N ASP A 168 -23.04 -16.44 64.89
CA ASP A 168 -22.00 -17.48 64.98
C ASP A 168 -22.51 -18.79 65.66
N PHE A 169 -21.69 -19.84 65.52
CA PHE A 169 -21.46 -21.04 66.37
C PHE A 169 -22.09 -22.43 66.05
N ASN A 170 -21.21 -23.34 65.57
CA ASN A 170 -20.88 -24.75 65.88
C ASN A 170 -21.93 -25.75 66.44
N ALA A 171 -21.97 -26.98 65.86
CA ALA A 171 -21.98 -28.26 66.59
C ALA A 171 -21.75 -29.52 65.69
N SER A 172 -21.30 -30.58 66.36
CA SER A 172 -20.62 -31.82 65.95
C SER A 172 -21.41 -32.95 65.22
N ASP A 173 -20.59 -33.84 64.62
CA ASP A 173 -20.68 -35.32 64.59
C ASP A 173 -21.54 -36.12 63.59
N SER A 174 -20.81 -36.90 62.76
CA SER A 174 -20.92 -38.37 62.57
C SER A 174 -22.12 -39.00 61.82
N LYS A 175 -21.89 -39.46 60.56
CA LYS A 175 -21.98 -40.88 60.14
C LYS A 175 -21.78 -41.13 58.61
N ASN A 176 -20.91 -42.10 58.32
CA ASN A 176 -20.69 -42.96 57.13
C ASN A 176 -22.01 -43.42 56.40
N ILE A 177 -22.16 -43.75 55.10
CA ILE A 177 -21.32 -44.25 53.97
C ILE A 177 -21.98 -43.93 52.60
N LYS A 178 -21.12 -43.82 51.58
CA LYS A 178 -21.22 -43.71 50.09
C LYS A 178 -22.46 -44.26 49.34
N ALA A 179 -22.89 -43.50 48.32
CA ALA A 179 -22.89 -43.90 46.90
C ALA A 179 -23.02 -42.67 45.98
N ILE A 180 -22.33 -42.73 44.84
CA ILE A 180 -22.11 -41.69 43.84
C ILE A 180 -23.29 -41.60 42.87
N SER A 181 -23.73 -40.37 42.56
CA SER A 181 -24.13 -39.99 41.20
C SER A 181 -24.14 -38.46 41.04
N ASN A 182 -23.48 -38.02 39.99
CA ASN A 182 -23.22 -36.65 39.54
C ASN A 182 -24.46 -35.74 39.50
N ASP A 183 -24.32 -34.47 39.90
CA ASP A 183 -24.46 -33.36 38.96
C ASP A 183 -23.95 -32.02 39.52
N ALA A 184 -23.36 -31.24 38.61
CA ALA A 184 -23.10 -29.79 38.62
C ALA A 184 -22.79 -29.07 39.94
N ASP A 185 -21.49 -29.01 40.27
CA ASP A 185 -20.91 -28.09 41.25
C ASP A 185 -20.93 -26.65 40.71
N LYS A 186 -21.74 -25.81 41.36
CA LYS A 186 -21.50 -24.37 41.47
C LYS A 186 -20.53 -24.17 42.63
N SER A 187 -19.33 -23.68 42.35
CA SER A 187 -18.71 -22.74 43.28
C SER A 187 -17.60 -21.93 42.64
N ASP A 188 -17.71 -20.63 42.88
CA ASP A 188 -16.66 -19.64 42.81
C ASP A 188 -15.41 -20.11 43.55
N ILE A 189 -14.25 -20.00 42.90
CA ILE A 189 -12.98 -19.98 43.63
C ILE A 189 -12.18 -18.79 43.13
N ASN A 190 -12.29 -17.70 43.89
CA ASN A 190 -11.22 -16.74 44.06
C ASN A 190 -9.92 -17.51 44.36
N THR A 191 -8.98 -17.50 43.43
CA THR A 191 -7.58 -17.74 43.75
C THR A 191 -6.80 -16.53 43.29
N THR A 192 -6.59 -15.66 44.28
CA THR A 192 -5.53 -14.67 44.30
C THR A 192 -4.22 -15.32 43.89
N ILE A 193 -3.79 -14.86 42.73
CA ILE A 193 -2.46 -14.88 42.15
C ILE A 193 -1.43 -14.51 43.24
N PHE A 194 -0.72 -15.47 43.82
CA PHE A 194 0.56 -15.22 44.50
C PHE A 194 1.54 -16.40 44.34
N ASN A 195 2.37 -16.26 43.30
CA ASN A 195 3.83 -16.40 43.24
C ASN A 195 4.56 -17.71 43.66
N ASN A 196 5.12 -18.43 42.68
CA ASN A 196 6.56 -18.44 42.34
C ASN A 196 6.90 -19.59 41.35
N ASN A 197 7.28 -19.22 40.12
CA ASN A 197 8.15 -19.96 39.20
C ASN A 197 7.76 -21.31 38.57
N ARG A 198 6.48 -21.60 38.31
CA ARG A 198 6.09 -22.53 37.22
C ARG A 198 4.77 -22.10 36.57
N ILE A 199 4.79 -21.83 35.25
CA ILE A 199 3.58 -21.59 34.47
C ILE A 199 3.07 -22.94 33.98
N TYR A 200 1.95 -23.41 34.52
CA TYR A 200 1.29 -24.62 34.03
C TYR A 200 0.23 -24.24 33.01
N LEU A 201 0.47 -24.60 31.75
CA LEU A 201 -0.49 -24.40 30.66
C LEU A 201 -1.36 -25.65 30.51
N LYS A 202 -2.66 -25.54 30.77
CA LYS A 202 -3.61 -26.60 30.41
C LYS A 202 -4.04 -26.41 28.96
N ILE A 203 -3.60 -27.31 28.09
CA ILE A 203 -3.95 -27.30 26.66
C ILE A 203 -4.96 -28.40 26.41
N THR A 204 -6.07 -28.06 25.75
CA THR A 204 -7.04 -29.03 25.25
C THR A 204 -6.99 -29.01 23.73
N CYS A 205 -6.53 -30.12 23.14
CA CYS A 205 -6.39 -30.27 21.69
C CYS A 205 -7.48 -31.18 21.13
N PHE A 206 -7.97 -30.83 19.94
CA PHE A 206 -8.84 -31.63 19.10
C PHE A 206 -8.14 -31.87 17.75
N PRO A 207 -8.63 -32.80 16.90
CA PRO A 207 -7.92 -33.20 15.68
C PRO A 207 -7.54 -32.04 14.74
N ASN A 208 -8.32 -30.95 14.73
CA ASN A 208 -8.12 -29.80 13.83
C ASN A 208 -7.69 -28.51 14.56
N GLY A 209 -7.16 -28.60 15.78
CA GLY A 209 -6.56 -27.46 16.48
C GLY A 209 -6.66 -27.50 18.01
N CYS A 210 -5.86 -26.67 18.67
CA CYS A 210 -5.82 -26.55 20.13
C CYS A 210 -6.38 -25.18 20.57
N LYS A 211 -7.16 -25.14 21.65
CA LYS A 211 -7.71 -23.89 22.21
C LYS A 211 -7.06 -23.54 23.55
N PHE A 212 -6.70 -22.28 23.74
CA PHE A 212 -6.27 -21.73 25.03
C PHE A 212 -7.40 -20.94 25.67
N ARG A 213 -7.51 -20.99 27.00
CA ARG A 213 -8.65 -20.45 27.73
C ARG A 213 -8.65 -18.92 27.87
N ASN A 214 -7.83 -18.16 27.13
CA ASN A 214 -7.97 -16.69 27.05
C ASN A 214 -7.30 -15.99 25.84
N TYR A 215 -6.65 -16.70 24.90
CA TYR A 215 -6.26 -16.16 23.60
C TYR A 215 -6.26 -17.29 22.56
N ALA A 216 -6.74 -17.04 21.34
CA ALA A 216 -6.63 -18.01 20.25
C ALA A 216 -5.46 -17.60 19.34
N ILE A 217 -4.48 -18.49 19.16
CA ILE A 217 -3.46 -18.35 18.12
C ILE A 217 -3.85 -19.33 17.01
N ASP A 218 -4.14 -18.80 15.82
CA ASP A 218 -4.34 -19.58 14.60
C ASP A 218 -2.95 -19.92 14.03
N LEU A 219 -2.64 -21.21 13.89
CA LEU A 219 -1.39 -21.73 13.33
C LEU A 219 -1.60 -22.32 11.93
N SER A 220 -2.60 -21.85 11.19
CA SER A 220 -2.69 -22.15 9.76
C SER A 220 -1.71 -21.29 8.95
N LEU A 221 -0.42 -21.64 9.01
CA LEU A 221 0.56 -21.40 7.97
C LEU A 221 1.62 -22.52 8.04
N ASP A 222 1.26 -23.65 7.44
CA ASP A 222 2.03 -24.34 6.39
C ASP A 222 1.03 -25.06 5.45
#